data_AF-A0A7L0KAZ9-F1
#
_entry.id   AF-A0A7L0KAZ9-F1
#
_cell.length_a   1.000
_cell.length_b   1.000
_cell.length_c   1.000
_cell.angle_alpha   90.00
_cell.angle_beta   90.00
_cell.angle_gamma   90.00
#
_symmetry.space_group_name_H-M   'P 1'
#
loop_
_entity.id
_entity.type
_entity.pdbx_description
1 polymer ?
#
loop_
_entity_poly.entity_id
_entity_poly.type
_entity_poly.pdbx_seq_one_letter_code
_entity_poly.pdbx_strand_id
1 'polypeptide(L)'
;SRSAMGRAMGLAGLLVGLFLVPAVLLSTSLGRDDPPPEPELGLAEWEPASGAIPEDSLWPLPQSLRTSRRQLQLAPDRFQVVHGAGSSAGPACGILQDAFRRYYEYMFGRSRWRKPRRQSLAAHRELSQLQVVIASREPGCDGYPHLASNEAYHLTVTEPVAILKADEVWGALRGLETFSQLVHEDDYGSFLVNESDIYDFPRFAHRGILLDTSRHYLPLKSILTNLDAMAFNKFNVLHWHIVDDQSFPYQSIYFPELSNKGAYSYNHIYTPTDVRLVIEYARLRGIRVIPEFDTPGHTQSWGKG
;
A
#
# COMPACT_ATOMS: atom_id res chain seq x y z
N SER A 1 -61.93 -42.83 -15.09
CA SER A 1 -61.42 -44.02 -14.39
C SER A 1 -60.42 -43.53 -13.34
N ARG A 2 -60.83 -43.28 -12.07
CA ARG A 2 -60.45 -44.05 -10.84
C ARG A 2 -58.93 -44.31 -10.77
N SER A 3 -58.15 -44.01 -9.72
CA SER A 3 -58.33 -43.97 -8.24
C SER A 3 -56.99 -43.43 -7.64
N ALA A 4 -56.93 -42.44 -6.74
CA ALA A 4 -56.92 -42.51 -5.24
C ALA A 4 -55.77 -43.40 -4.66
N MET A 5 -54.96 -43.08 -3.63
CA MET A 5 -55.03 -42.45 -2.28
C MET A 5 -53.57 -42.18 -1.81
N GLY A 6 -53.17 -41.42 -0.76
CA GLY A 6 -53.77 -40.71 0.38
C GLY A 6 -52.61 -40.16 1.27
N ARG A 7 -52.70 -38.92 1.81
CA ARG A 7 -52.85 -38.49 3.24
C ARG A 7 -51.74 -38.94 4.21
N ALA A 8 -51.24 -38.17 5.20
CA ALA A 8 -51.82 -37.25 6.22
C ALA A 8 -50.67 -36.39 6.85
N MET A 9 -50.79 -35.12 7.28
CA MET A 9 -51.62 -34.39 8.27
C MET A 9 -51.00 -34.32 9.69
N GLY A 10 -50.95 -33.11 10.28
CA GLY A 10 -50.66 -32.91 11.72
C GLY A 10 -50.52 -31.43 12.12
N LEU A 11 -51.56 -30.87 12.75
CA LEU A 11 -51.66 -29.48 13.25
C LEU A 11 -52.53 -29.51 14.53
N ALA A 12 -52.08 -28.92 15.64
CA ALA A 12 -52.81 -28.47 16.86
C ALA A 12 -51.74 -28.16 17.95
N GLY A 13 -51.76 -27.13 18.81
CA GLY A 13 -52.80 -26.21 19.29
C GLY A 13 -53.26 -26.60 20.71
N LEU A 14 -52.88 -25.87 21.78
CA LEU A 14 -53.80 -25.28 22.79
C LEU A 14 -53.12 -24.58 24.00
N LEU A 15 -53.84 -23.55 24.47
CA LEU A 15 -53.75 -22.64 25.62
C LEU A 15 -53.95 -23.23 27.05
N VAL A 16 -53.67 -22.36 28.05
CA VAL A 16 -54.38 -22.08 29.34
C VAL A 16 -53.60 -22.39 30.64
N GLY A 17 -53.54 -21.39 31.54
CA GLY A 17 -53.62 -21.64 33.00
C GLY A 17 -52.79 -20.73 33.91
N LEU A 18 -53.41 -19.69 34.48
CA LEU A 18 -52.89 -18.83 35.56
C LEU A 18 -53.65 -19.15 36.86
N PHE A 19 -52.98 -19.38 38.01
CA PHE A 19 -53.53 -19.16 39.37
C PHE A 19 -52.40 -19.09 40.43
N LEU A 20 -52.51 -18.09 41.33
CA LEU A 20 -51.72 -17.82 42.55
C LEU A 20 -51.97 -18.90 43.64
N VAL A 21 -51.23 -19.09 44.75
CA VAL A 21 -50.91 -18.19 45.90
C VAL A 21 -49.75 -18.82 46.80
N PRO A 22 -49.35 -18.32 48.00
CA PRO A 22 -47.97 -17.93 48.32
C PRO A 22 -47.29 -18.77 49.44
N ALA A 23 -45.97 -18.65 49.63
CA ALA A 23 -45.36 -18.91 50.94
C ALA A 23 -44.03 -18.17 51.10
N VAL A 24 -43.92 -17.50 52.25
CA VAL A 24 -42.83 -16.64 52.70
C VAL A 24 -41.79 -17.46 53.49
N LEU A 25 -40.52 -17.18 53.19
CA LEU A 25 -39.27 -17.27 53.97
C LEU A 25 -39.04 -18.46 54.93
N LEU A 26 -37.89 -19.13 54.74
CA LEU A 26 -36.93 -19.39 55.81
C LEU A 26 -35.50 -19.51 55.23
N SER A 27 -34.63 -18.70 55.83
CA SER A 27 -33.18 -18.63 55.66
C SER A 27 -32.50 -19.95 56.02
N THR A 28 -31.53 -20.38 55.21
CA THR A 28 -30.22 -20.85 55.70
C THR A 28 -29.16 -20.73 54.61
N SER A 29 -28.13 -19.94 54.93
CA SER A 29 -26.83 -19.82 54.27
C SER A 29 -26.20 -21.18 53.95
N LEU A 30 -25.83 -21.39 52.69
CA LEU A 30 -24.76 -22.30 52.27
C LEU A 30 -24.10 -21.66 51.04
N GLY A 31 -22.81 -21.34 51.19
CA GLY A 31 -22.04 -20.52 50.28
C GLY A 31 -21.96 -21.09 48.86
N ARG A 32 -22.07 -20.17 47.91
CA ARG A 32 -21.61 -20.35 46.54
C ARG A 32 -20.60 -19.24 46.33
N ASP A 33 -19.33 -19.61 46.19
CA ASP A 33 -18.26 -18.68 45.85
C ASP A 33 -18.61 -18.03 44.51
N ASP A 34 -18.95 -16.73 44.55
CA ASP A 34 -18.98 -15.91 43.35
C ASP A 34 -17.52 -15.79 42.85
N PRO A 35 -17.27 -15.99 41.55
CA PRO A 35 -15.96 -15.73 40.99
C PRO A 35 -15.58 -14.26 41.22
N PRO A 36 -14.31 -13.95 41.53
CA PRO A 36 -13.90 -12.58 41.79
C PRO A 36 -14.23 -11.70 40.58
N PRO A 37 -14.66 -10.44 40.79
CA PRO A 37 -14.88 -9.52 39.70
C PRO A 37 -13.62 -9.43 38.85
N GLU A 38 -13.78 -9.55 37.54
CA GLU A 38 -12.69 -9.32 36.60
C GLU A 38 -12.06 -7.95 36.90
N PRO A 39 -10.73 -7.84 36.92
CA PRO A 39 -10.11 -6.55 37.14
C PRO A 39 -10.57 -5.62 36.03
N GLU A 40 -11.26 -4.54 36.39
CA GLU A 40 -11.45 -3.40 35.50
C GLU A 40 -10.05 -3.01 35.00
N LEU A 41 -9.76 -3.37 33.75
CA LEU A 41 -8.65 -2.84 33.01
C LEU A 41 -8.95 -1.36 32.87
N GLY A 42 -8.49 -0.59 33.86
CA GLY A 42 -8.35 0.85 33.74
C GLY A 42 -7.57 1.08 32.44
N LEU A 43 -8.29 1.55 31.42
CA LEU A 43 -7.69 2.15 30.25
C LEU A 43 -6.97 3.38 30.79
N ALA A 44 -5.74 3.19 31.23
CA ALA A 44 -4.78 4.26 31.30
C ALA A 44 -4.70 4.78 29.86
N GLU A 45 -5.37 5.90 29.60
CA GLU A 45 -5.10 6.72 28.44
C GLU A 45 -3.59 6.96 28.44
N TRP A 46 -2.88 6.20 27.62
CA TRP A 46 -1.52 6.53 27.26
C TRP A 46 -1.63 7.78 26.40
N GLU A 47 -1.53 8.94 27.04
CA GLU A 47 -1.17 10.14 26.31
C GLU A 47 0.21 9.86 25.67
N PRO A 48 0.33 9.85 24.34
CA PRO A 48 1.63 9.72 23.72
C PRO A 48 2.45 10.92 24.15
N ALA A 49 3.64 10.64 24.71
CA ALA A 49 4.63 11.68 24.95
C ALA A 49 4.84 12.45 23.63
N SER A 50 4.52 13.75 23.66
CA SER A 50 4.63 14.66 22.52
C SER A 50 6.02 14.56 21.89
N GLY A 51 6.13 13.91 20.72
CA GLY A 51 7.35 13.90 19.91
C GLY A 51 7.94 12.54 19.52
N ALA A 52 7.31 11.39 19.77
CA ALA A 52 7.69 10.15 19.09
C ALA A 52 6.72 9.87 17.93
N ILE A 53 7.24 9.54 16.75
CA ILE A 53 6.42 8.96 15.68
C ILE A 53 5.73 7.72 16.27
N PRO A 54 4.39 7.66 16.34
CA PRO A 54 3.71 6.44 16.77
C PRO A 54 4.10 5.33 15.79
N GLU A 55 4.44 4.14 16.29
CA GLU A 55 4.68 2.95 15.43
C GLU A 55 3.53 2.74 14.41
N ASP A 56 2.35 3.27 14.74
CA ASP A 56 1.12 3.30 13.94
C ASP A 56 1.19 4.11 12.63
N SER A 57 2.28 4.84 12.34
CA SER A 57 2.39 5.66 11.13
C SER A 57 2.99 4.93 9.91
N LEU A 58 3.64 3.78 10.11
CA LEU A 58 4.25 3.02 9.02
C LEU A 58 3.27 2.04 8.40
N TRP A 59 3.11 2.11 7.08
CA TRP A 59 2.27 1.17 6.34
C TRP A 59 2.87 0.77 4.98
N PRO A 60 2.98 -0.53 4.68
CA PRO A 60 2.92 -1.66 5.61
C PRO A 60 4.01 -1.59 6.70
N LEU A 61 3.74 -2.17 7.87
CA LEU A 61 4.71 -2.27 8.95
C LEU A 61 5.91 -3.15 8.53
N PRO A 62 7.16 -2.69 8.68
CA PRO A 62 8.36 -3.47 8.35
C PRO A 62 8.52 -4.75 9.20
N GLN A 63 9.26 -5.74 8.69
CA GLN A 63 9.57 -6.98 9.44
C GLN A 63 10.31 -6.71 10.76
N SER A 64 11.23 -5.74 10.78
CA SER A 64 11.97 -5.34 11.97
C SER A 64 12.13 -3.82 12.00
N LEU A 65 11.68 -3.21 13.10
CA LEU A 65 11.82 -1.79 13.38
C LEU A 65 12.45 -1.62 14.76
N ARG A 66 13.55 -0.89 14.83
CA ARG A 66 14.13 -0.41 16.08
C ARG A 66 14.21 1.10 16.00
N THR A 67 13.46 1.78 16.85
CA THR A 67 13.39 3.25 16.88
C THR A 67 13.95 3.78 18.19
N SER A 68 14.60 4.94 18.12
CA SER A 68 15.12 5.70 19.26
C SER A 68 14.22 6.91 19.51
N ARG A 69 14.29 7.45 20.74
CA ARG A 69 13.66 8.75 21.06
C ARG A 69 14.44 9.94 20.52
N ARG A 70 15.65 9.72 20.00
CA ARG A 70 16.48 10.76 19.43
C ARG A 70 15.93 11.19 18.07
N GLN A 71 15.58 12.47 17.98
CA GLN A 71 15.10 13.09 16.75
C GLN A 71 16.24 13.81 16.02
N LEU A 72 16.23 13.71 14.69
CA LEU A 72 17.11 14.40 13.78
C LEU A 72 16.29 15.36 12.92
N GLN A 73 16.86 16.52 12.64
CA GLN A 73 16.22 17.53 11.79
C GLN A 73 16.67 17.38 10.34
N LEU A 74 15.74 17.51 9.40
CA LEU A 74 16.00 17.58 7.97
C LEU A 74 15.78 19.03 7.51
N ALA A 75 16.81 19.65 6.95
CA ALA A 75 16.69 20.98 6.36
C ALA A 75 16.40 20.81 4.85
N PRO A 76 15.20 21.16 4.33
CA PRO A 76 14.85 20.88 2.93
C PRO A 76 15.85 21.49 1.93
N ASP A 77 16.38 22.67 2.22
CA ASP A 77 17.36 23.38 1.39
C ASP A 77 18.73 22.69 1.29
N ARG A 78 19.07 21.81 2.25
CA ARG A 78 20.38 21.13 2.31
C ARG A 78 20.30 19.62 2.24
N PHE A 79 19.16 19.03 2.57
CA PHE A 79 18.97 17.59 2.57
C PHE A 79 19.03 17.05 1.14
N GLN A 80 19.81 15.98 0.94
CA GLN A 80 19.98 15.36 -0.37
C GLN A 80 19.74 13.85 -0.33
N VAL A 81 19.05 13.33 -1.34
CA VAL A 81 18.99 11.91 -1.62
C VAL A 81 19.98 11.61 -2.74
N VAL A 82 21.00 10.80 -2.45
CA VAL A 82 22.13 10.56 -3.36
C VAL A 82 22.48 9.07 -3.44
N HIS A 83 23.25 8.70 -4.45
CA HIS A 83 23.88 7.37 -4.49
C HIS A 83 25.00 7.30 -3.45
N GLY A 84 25.00 6.25 -2.65
CA GLY A 84 26.05 6.00 -1.66
C GLY A 84 27.34 5.47 -2.28
N ALA A 85 28.45 5.64 -1.57
CA ALA A 85 29.74 5.13 -2.00
C ALA A 85 29.72 3.59 -2.13
N GLY A 86 30.25 3.08 -3.24
CA GLY A 86 30.29 1.63 -3.52
C GLY A 86 28.98 1.03 -4.02
N SER A 87 27.95 1.85 -4.28
CA SER A 87 26.74 1.41 -4.99
C SER A 87 27.07 0.98 -6.42
N SER A 88 26.51 -0.15 -6.86
CA SER A 88 26.58 -0.59 -8.26
C SER A 88 25.72 0.26 -9.19
N ALA A 89 24.67 0.88 -8.65
CA ALA A 89 23.86 1.87 -9.37
C ALA A 89 24.43 3.28 -9.17
N GLY A 90 24.51 4.03 -10.27
CA GLY A 90 24.98 5.41 -10.28
C GLY A 90 23.99 6.38 -10.95
N PRO A 91 24.42 7.60 -11.30
CA PRO A 91 23.56 8.63 -11.90
C PRO A 91 22.86 8.23 -13.20
N ALA A 92 23.40 7.24 -13.93
CA ALA A 92 22.77 6.69 -15.14
C ALA A 92 21.50 5.86 -14.85
N CYS A 93 21.28 5.45 -13.60
CA CYS A 93 20.11 4.66 -13.21
C CYS A 93 18.85 5.54 -13.16
N GLY A 94 18.13 5.61 -14.28
CA GLY A 94 16.93 6.44 -14.42
C GLY A 94 15.86 6.16 -13.36
N ILE A 95 15.62 4.88 -13.01
CA ILE A 95 14.66 4.48 -11.97
C ILE A 95 14.96 5.21 -10.65
N LEU A 96 16.22 5.15 -10.19
CA LEU A 96 16.60 5.73 -8.90
C LEU A 96 16.62 7.25 -8.96
N GLN A 97 17.09 7.85 -10.05
CA GLN A 97 17.06 9.32 -10.21
C GLN A 97 15.63 9.87 -10.15
N ASP A 98 14.70 9.22 -10.84
CA ASP A 98 13.29 9.60 -10.82
C ASP A 98 12.66 9.36 -9.44
N ALA A 99 13.06 8.27 -8.76
CA ALA A 99 12.63 8.00 -7.39
C ALA A 99 13.14 9.05 -6.40
N PHE A 100 14.41 9.44 -6.46
CA PHE A 100 14.99 10.44 -5.56
C PHE A 100 14.25 11.77 -5.68
N ARG A 101 14.02 12.24 -6.91
CA ARG A 101 13.26 13.47 -7.17
C ARG A 101 11.83 13.38 -6.65
N ARG A 102 11.15 12.26 -6.94
CA ARG A 102 9.75 12.05 -6.55
C ARG A 102 9.58 11.98 -5.03
N TYR A 103 10.41 11.20 -4.34
CA TYR A 103 10.35 11.08 -2.89
C TYR A 103 10.75 12.36 -2.17
N TYR A 104 11.69 13.13 -2.70
CA TYR A 104 11.99 14.46 -2.20
C TYR A 104 10.74 15.38 -2.25
N GLU A 105 9.99 15.36 -3.36
CA GLU A 105 8.74 16.12 -3.49
C GLU A 105 7.63 15.60 -2.55
N TYR A 106 7.57 14.29 -2.27
CA TYR A 106 6.61 13.76 -1.28
C TYR A 106 6.92 14.24 0.14
N MET A 107 8.19 14.27 0.52
CA MET A 107 8.61 14.72 1.85
C MET A 107 8.46 16.23 2.03
N PHE A 108 8.87 17.04 1.03
CA PHE A 108 9.01 18.49 1.21
C PHE A 108 8.13 19.36 0.30
N GLY A 109 7.47 18.79 -0.71
CA GLY A 109 6.78 19.56 -1.77
C GLY A 109 5.65 20.45 -1.25
N ARG A 110 4.98 20.07 -0.15
CA ARG A 110 3.93 20.89 0.49
C ARG A 110 4.47 22.13 1.20
N SER A 111 5.72 22.10 1.67
CA SER A 111 6.33 23.22 2.40
C SER A 111 6.66 24.42 1.53
N ARG A 112 6.74 24.27 0.20
CA ARG A 112 6.97 25.39 -0.74
C ARG A 112 5.93 26.52 -0.62
N TRP A 113 4.78 26.25 0.00
CA TRP A 113 3.65 27.15 0.10
C TRP A 113 3.44 27.73 1.52
N ARG A 114 4.28 27.35 2.51
CA ARG A 114 4.18 27.83 3.91
C ARG A 114 5.32 28.80 4.23
N LYS A 115 5.00 29.93 4.87
CA LYS A 115 6.02 30.85 5.41
C LYS A 115 6.60 30.23 6.69
N PRO A 116 7.93 30.09 6.83
CA PRO A 116 8.51 29.51 8.03
C PRO A 116 8.21 30.37 9.26
N ARG A 117 7.61 29.77 10.29
CA ARG A 117 7.52 30.41 11.61
C ARG A 117 8.89 30.23 12.28
N ARG A 118 9.68 31.30 12.29
CA ARG A 118 10.98 31.34 12.98
C ARG A 118 10.80 31.30 14.50
N GLN A 119 10.68 30.10 15.06
CA GLN A 119 11.06 29.84 16.45
C GLN A 119 11.80 28.51 16.50
N SER A 120 13.13 28.61 16.54
CA SER A 120 14.04 27.48 16.73
C SER A 120 13.89 26.97 18.15
N LEU A 121 13.09 25.91 18.34
CA LEU A 121 13.02 25.17 19.59
C LEU A 121 13.82 23.87 19.42
N ALA A 122 14.92 23.80 20.18
CA ALA A 122 15.90 22.72 20.31
C ALA A 122 16.93 22.52 19.18
N ALA A 123 18.19 22.39 19.60
CA ALA A 123 19.35 22.06 18.77
C ALA A 123 19.33 20.57 18.37
N HIS A 124 18.35 20.20 17.56
CA HIS A 124 18.35 18.89 16.92
C HIS A 124 19.57 18.78 16.03
N ARG A 125 20.19 17.60 16.02
CA ARG A 125 21.28 17.33 15.09
C ARG A 125 20.71 17.14 13.70
N GLU A 126 21.46 17.57 12.69
CA GLU A 126 20.99 17.60 11.32
C GLU A 126 21.30 16.27 10.61
N LEU A 127 20.27 15.71 9.96
CA LEU A 127 20.42 14.66 8.96
C LEU A 127 20.54 15.34 7.60
N SER A 128 21.73 15.27 7.01
CA SER A 128 22.06 16.00 5.78
C SER A 128 21.83 15.19 4.51
N GLN A 129 21.93 13.85 4.58
CA GLN A 129 21.85 13.00 3.40
C GLN A 129 21.14 11.68 3.70
N LEU A 130 20.45 11.19 2.68
CA LEU A 130 20.10 9.78 2.52
C LEU A 130 20.93 9.21 1.37
N GLN A 131 21.82 8.28 1.68
CA GLN A 131 22.65 7.57 0.72
C GLN A 131 22.01 6.23 0.37
N VAL A 132 21.71 6.02 -0.91
CA VAL A 132 21.14 4.78 -1.42
C VAL A 132 22.24 3.91 -2.03
N VAL A 133 22.41 2.69 -1.52
CA VAL A 133 23.47 1.75 -1.90
C VAL A 133 22.85 0.48 -2.46
N ILE A 134 23.13 0.19 -3.74
CA ILE A 134 22.77 -1.07 -4.37
C ILE A 134 23.96 -2.03 -4.30
N ALA A 135 23.78 -3.19 -3.67
CA ALA A 135 24.85 -4.13 -3.36
C ALA A 135 25.10 -5.18 -4.46
N SER A 136 24.06 -5.59 -5.20
CA SER A 136 24.21 -6.55 -6.30
C SER A 136 25.03 -5.95 -7.44
N ARG A 137 25.79 -6.78 -8.16
CA ARG A 137 26.48 -6.37 -9.39
C ARG A 137 25.50 -6.02 -10.51
N GLU A 138 24.32 -6.60 -10.47
CA GLU A 138 23.23 -6.35 -11.41
C GLU A 138 22.16 -5.56 -10.68
N PRO A 139 22.18 -4.21 -10.77
CA PRO A 139 21.27 -3.39 -9.98
C PRO A 139 19.81 -3.48 -10.44
N GLY A 140 19.55 -3.89 -11.68
CA GLY A 140 18.20 -3.95 -12.25
C GLY A 140 17.67 -2.63 -12.82
N CYS A 141 18.52 -1.60 -12.98
CA CYS A 141 18.13 -0.26 -13.45
C CYS A 141 17.44 -0.24 -14.83
N ASP A 142 17.88 -1.12 -15.74
CA ASP A 142 17.37 -1.20 -17.12
C ASP A 142 16.39 -2.37 -17.31
N GLY A 143 16.15 -3.13 -16.23
CA GLY A 143 15.28 -4.30 -16.24
C GLY A 143 13.82 -3.96 -15.93
N TYR A 144 13.00 -5.00 -16.07
CA TYR A 144 11.63 -5.02 -15.56
C TYR A 144 11.56 -5.89 -14.30
N PRO A 145 10.72 -5.53 -13.31
CA PRO A 145 10.52 -6.38 -12.16
C PRO A 145 9.90 -7.72 -12.60
N HIS A 146 10.23 -8.79 -11.88
CA HIS A 146 9.71 -10.14 -12.10
C HIS A 146 9.42 -10.82 -10.76
N LEU A 147 8.86 -12.03 -10.78
CA LEU A 147 8.43 -12.71 -9.55
C LEU A 147 9.57 -12.92 -8.54
N ALA A 148 10.80 -13.15 -9.01
CA ALA A 148 11.97 -13.36 -8.17
C ALA A 148 12.76 -12.07 -7.85
N SER A 149 12.24 -10.88 -8.19
CA SER A 149 12.94 -9.62 -7.95
C SER A 149 13.15 -9.39 -6.47
N ASN A 150 14.36 -8.98 -6.07
CA ASN A 150 14.68 -8.78 -4.66
C ASN A 150 14.16 -7.42 -4.17
N GLU A 151 13.16 -7.46 -3.29
CA GLU A 151 12.54 -6.27 -2.68
C GLU A 151 13.00 -6.02 -1.23
N ALA A 152 14.00 -6.77 -0.74
CA ALA A 152 14.54 -6.58 0.60
C ALA A 152 15.42 -5.34 0.69
N TYR A 153 15.38 -4.66 1.84
CA TYR A 153 16.24 -3.53 2.12
C TYR A 153 16.57 -3.40 3.61
N HIS A 154 17.64 -2.65 3.89
CA HIS A 154 18.06 -2.24 5.22
C HIS A 154 18.20 -0.72 5.22
N LEU A 155 17.42 -0.05 6.07
CA LEU A 155 17.45 1.39 6.26
C LEU A 155 17.97 1.73 7.65
N THR A 156 19.11 2.42 7.71
CA THR A 156 19.69 2.93 8.95
C THR A 156 19.62 4.45 8.92
N VAL A 157 18.85 5.03 9.85
CA VAL A 157 18.67 6.47 10.01
C VAL A 157 19.51 6.94 11.19
N THR A 158 20.67 7.51 10.88
CA THR A 158 21.61 8.07 11.85
C THR A 158 22.19 9.37 11.34
N GLU A 159 22.65 10.24 12.22
CA GLU A 159 23.38 11.44 11.82
C GLU A 159 24.84 11.14 11.41
N PRO A 160 25.46 11.95 10.55
CA PRO A 160 24.85 13.00 9.72
C PRO A 160 24.23 12.44 8.42
N VAL A 161 24.32 11.13 8.20
CA VAL A 161 23.97 10.44 6.95
C VAL A 161 23.16 9.18 7.26
N ALA A 162 21.96 9.10 6.68
CA ALA A 162 21.16 7.89 6.64
C ALA A 162 21.58 7.03 5.46
N ILE A 163 21.50 5.70 5.62
CA ILE A 163 21.91 4.74 4.60
C ILE A 163 20.74 3.82 4.31
N LEU A 164 20.33 3.75 3.04
CA LEU A 164 19.41 2.77 2.51
C LEU A 164 20.18 1.78 1.64
N LYS A 165 20.31 0.55 2.10
CA LYS A 165 20.99 -0.52 1.38
C LYS A 165 19.99 -1.55 0.85
N ALA A 166 20.12 -1.94 -0.40
CA ALA A 166 19.33 -3.01 -1.01
C ALA A 166 20.19 -3.80 -2.00
N ASP A 167 19.79 -5.03 -2.33
CA ASP A 167 20.51 -5.81 -3.34
C ASP A 167 20.19 -5.32 -4.76
N GLU A 168 18.91 -5.01 -5.02
CA GLU A 168 18.42 -4.52 -6.31
C GLU A 168 17.66 -3.19 -6.14
N VAL A 169 17.44 -2.47 -7.24
CA VAL A 169 16.67 -1.21 -7.26
C VAL A 169 15.27 -1.35 -6.66
N TRP A 170 14.65 -2.53 -6.73
CA TRP A 170 13.29 -2.75 -6.24
C TRP A 170 13.21 -2.61 -4.71
N GLY A 171 14.16 -3.18 -3.98
CA GLY A 171 14.28 -3.00 -2.53
C GLY A 171 14.52 -1.53 -2.15
N ALA A 172 15.36 -0.82 -2.92
CA ALA A 172 15.58 0.60 -2.70
C ALA A 172 14.31 1.44 -2.91
N LEU A 173 13.47 1.12 -3.90
CA LEU A 173 12.17 1.77 -4.05
C LEU A 173 11.27 1.57 -2.83
N ARG A 174 11.26 0.37 -2.22
CA ARG A 174 10.49 0.10 -0.99
C ARG A 174 11.05 0.83 0.22
N GLY A 175 12.37 0.91 0.34
CA GLY A 175 13.02 1.62 1.44
C GLY A 175 12.86 3.15 1.36
N LEU A 176 12.82 3.72 0.14
CA LEU A 176 12.51 5.14 -0.06
C LEU A 176 11.09 5.48 0.39
N GLU A 177 10.13 4.60 0.10
CA GLU A 177 8.76 4.72 0.62
C GLU A 177 8.76 4.77 2.15
N THR A 178 9.38 3.77 2.79
CA THR A 178 9.44 3.70 4.24
C THR A 178 10.15 4.89 4.85
N PHE A 179 11.26 5.36 4.27
CA PHE A 179 11.94 6.57 4.75
C PHE A 179 11.03 7.80 4.68
N SER A 180 10.26 7.96 3.60
CA SER A 180 9.35 9.09 3.45
C SER A 180 8.23 9.11 4.51
N GLN A 181 7.79 7.93 4.97
CA GLN A 181 6.79 7.80 6.03
C GLN A 181 7.36 8.12 7.43
N LEU A 182 8.67 8.03 7.63
CA LEU A 182 9.34 8.44 8.87
C LEU A 182 9.49 9.96 8.98
N VAL A 183 9.50 10.68 7.85
CA VAL A 183 9.62 12.13 7.86
C VAL A 183 8.28 12.75 8.23
N HIS A 184 8.26 13.55 9.29
CA HIS A 184 7.07 14.26 9.75
C HIS A 184 7.40 15.73 10.03
N GLU A 185 6.37 16.57 10.01
CA GLU A 185 6.46 18.00 10.32
C GLU A 185 6.01 18.20 11.78
N ASP A 186 6.78 18.95 12.57
CA ASP A 186 6.35 19.39 13.90
C ASP A 186 5.34 20.57 13.80
N ASP A 187 4.81 20.99 14.95
CA ASP A 187 3.86 22.12 15.01
C ASP A 187 4.44 23.46 14.52
N TYR A 188 5.78 23.56 14.44
CA TYR A 188 6.51 24.77 14.05
C TYR A 188 6.93 24.76 12.57
N GLY A 189 6.75 23.64 11.87
CA GLY A 189 7.12 23.46 10.48
C GLY A 189 8.52 22.90 10.24
N SER A 190 9.16 22.35 11.26
CA SER A 190 10.45 21.65 11.15
C SER A 190 10.21 20.21 10.71
N PHE A 191 10.99 19.73 9.75
CA PHE A 191 10.98 18.32 9.36
C PHE A 191 11.88 17.51 10.30
N LEU A 192 11.29 16.48 10.90
CA LEU A 192 11.94 15.62 11.88
C LEU A 192 11.85 14.15 11.45
N VAL A 193 12.82 13.37 11.92
CA VAL A 193 12.85 11.91 11.82
C VAL A 193 13.48 11.32 13.07
N ASN A 194 13.01 10.16 13.52
CA ASN A 194 13.64 9.45 14.63
C ASN A 194 14.82 8.60 14.14
N GLU A 195 15.91 8.57 14.91
CA GLU A 195 16.98 7.59 14.69
C GLU A 195 16.38 6.19 14.75
N SER A 196 16.65 5.40 13.70
CA SER A 196 16.01 4.10 13.54
C SER A 196 16.86 3.15 12.71
N ASP A 197 16.65 1.86 12.94
CA ASP A 197 17.23 0.76 12.19
C ASP A 197 16.12 -0.19 11.75
N ILE A 198 15.96 -0.32 10.44
CA ILE A 198 14.84 -1.03 9.81
C ILE A 198 15.38 -2.06 8.83
N TYR A 199 15.02 -3.31 9.04
CA TYR A 199 15.23 -4.38 8.07
C TYR A 199 13.87 -4.88 7.59
N ASP A 200 13.67 -4.93 6.28
CA ASP A 200 12.37 -5.28 5.71
C ASP A 200 12.49 -6.09 4.43
N PHE A 201 11.48 -6.94 4.23
CA PHE A 201 11.27 -7.72 3.02
C PHE A 201 9.80 -8.20 2.97
N PRO A 202 9.23 -8.40 1.77
CA PRO A 202 7.85 -8.83 1.67
C PRO A 202 7.70 -10.31 2.05
N ARG A 203 6.66 -10.63 2.81
CA ARG A 203 6.26 -12.03 3.09
C ARG A 203 5.88 -12.80 1.81
N PHE A 204 5.27 -12.13 0.84
CA PHE A 204 4.83 -12.71 -0.42
C PHE A 204 5.29 -11.87 -1.61
N ALA A 205 5.83 -12.53 -2.63
CA ALA A 205 6.41 -11.88 -3.81
C ALA A 205 5.34 -11.39 -4.82
N HIS A 206 4.11 -11.89 -4.78
CA HIS A 206 3.02 -11.42 -5.64
C HIS A 206 2.00 -10.66 -4.79
N ARG A 207 1.91 -9.33 -4.99
CA ARG A 207 0.97 -8.45 -4.31
C ARG A 207 0.26 -7.60 -5.36
N GLY A 208 -0.94 -8.04 -5.74
CA GLY A 208 -1.63 -7.55 -6.92
C GLY A 208 -2.89 -6.74 -6.65
N ILE A 209 -3.18 -5.80 -7.55
CA ILE A 209 -4.49 -5.17 -7.72
C ILE A 209 -4.98 -5.51 -9.12
N LEU A 210 -6.24 -5.95 -9.23
CA LEU A 210 -6.91 -6.16 -10.51
C LEU A 210 -7.68 -4.89 -10.89
N LEU A 211 -7.36 -4.33 -12.05
CA LEU A 211 -8.16 -3.26 -12.67
C LEU A 211 -8.87 -3.81 -13.90
N ASP A 212 -10.19 -3.76 -13.86
CA ASP A 212 -11.08 -4.06 -14.98
C ASP A 212 -11.36 -2.77 -15.75
N THR A 213 -10.87 -2.72 -16.98
CA THR A 213 -11.06 -1.58 -17.89
C THR A 213 -11.99 -1.88 -19.05
N SER A 214 -12.65 -3.04 -19.06
CA SER A 214 -13.64 -3.40 -20.07
C SER A 214 -15.04 -3.04 -19.63
N ARG A 215 -15.43 -3.41 -18.40
CA ARG A 215 -16.78 -3.13 -17.88
C ARG A 215 -17.03 -1.63 -17.85
N HIS A 216 -16.03 -0.85 -17.48
CA HIS A 216 -15.99 0.59 -17.71
C HIS A 216 -14.58 1.00 -18.17
N TYR A 217 -14.51 1.91 -19.13
CA TYR A 217 -13.23 2.48 -19.52
C TYR A 217 -12.65 3.34 -18.39
N LEU A 218 -11.40 3.10 -18.02
CA LEU A 218 -10.66 3.94 -17.07
C LEU A 218 -9.72 4.88 -17.83
N PRO A 219 -9.82 6.20 -17.65
CA PRO A 219 -8.85 7.12 -18.23
C PRO A 219 -7.41 6.79 -17.82
N LEU A 220 -6.47 6.99 -18.73
CA LEU A 220 -5.04 6.69 -18.50
C LEU A 220 -4.52 7.30 -17.19
N LYS A 221 -4.89 8.55 -16.91
CA LYS A 221 -4.54 9.24 -15.66
C LYS A 221 -4.97 8.47 -14.42
N SER A 222 -6.16 7.86 -14.42
CA SER A 222 -6.66 7.08 -13.29
C SER A 222 -5.84 5.81 -13.06
N ILE A 223 -5.38 5.15 -14.13
CA ILE A 223 -4.48 3.99 -14.04
C ILE A 223 -3.13 4.41 -13.46
N LEU A 224 -2.56 5.52 -13.93
CA LEU A 224 -1.28 6.03 -13.42
C LEU A 224 -1.38 6.43 -11.93
N THR A 225 -2.47 7.08 -11.51
CA THR A 225 -2.72 7.40 -10.10
C THR A 225 -2.89 6.14 -9.25
N ASN A 226 -3.48 5.07 -9.78
CA ASN A 226 -3.51 3.78 -9.08
C ASN A 226 -2.10 3.19 -8.91
N LEU A 227 -1.23 3.29 -9.92
CA LEU A 227 0.16 2.85 -9.81
C LEU A 227 0.95 3.62 -8.75
N ASP A 228 0.69 4.93 -8.58
CA ASP A 228 1.24 5.70 -7.45
C ASP A 228 0.76 5.15 -6.11
N ALA A 229 -0.55 4.97 -5.95
CA ALA A 229 -1.14 4.44 -4.71
C ALA A 229 -0.63 3.02 -4.39
N MET A 230 -0.47 2.18 -5.41
CA MET A 230 0.13 0.86 -5.28
C MET A 230 1.58 0.95 -4.78
N ALA A 231 2.38 1.88 -5.28
CA ALA A 231 3.76 2.09 -4.83
C ALA A 231 3.83 2.48 -3.35
N PHE A 232 2.97 3.40 -2.90
CA PHE A 232 2.87 3.80 -1.49
C PHE A 232 2.54 2.62 -0.58
N ASN A 233 1.68 1.72 -1.07
CA ASN A 233 1.25 0.52 -0.34
C ASN A 233 2.14 -0.71 -0.61
N LYS A 234 3.29 -0.53 -1.28
CA LYS A 234 4.23 -1.61 -1.64
C LYS A 234 3.60 -2.76 -2.44
N PHE A 235 2.49 -2.54 -3.16
CA PHE A 235 1.99 -3.47 -4.19
C PHE A 235 2.95 -3.50 -5.38
N ASN A 236 3.04 -4.64 -6.04
CA ASN A 236 4.03 -4.86 -7.11
C ASN A 236 3.47 -5.53 -8.36
N VAL A 237 2.16 -5.78 -8.44
CA VAL A 237 1.51 -6.31 -9.63
C VAL A 237 0.24 -5.51 -9.94
N LEU A 238 0.19 -4.93 -11.14
CA LEU A 238 -1.05 -4.51 -11.77
C LEU A 238 -1.53 -5.67 -12.63
N HIS A 239 -2.59 -6.34 -12.20
CA HIS A 239 -3.31 -7.29 -13.03
C HIS A 239 -4.32 -6.49 -13.86
N TRP A 240 -4.02 -6.31 -15.15
CA TRP A 240 -4.82 -5.47 -16.02
C TRP A 240 -5.78 -6.34 -16.83
N HIS A 241 -7.00 -6.47 -16.31
CA HIS A 241 -8.14 -7.07 -17.00
C HIS A 241 -8.64 -6.09 -18.06
N ILE A 242 -8.01 -6.15 -19.24
CA ILE A 242 -8.06 -5.06 -20.22
C ILE A 242 -9.25 -5.17 -21.19
N VAL A 243 -9.84 -6.36 -21.34
CA VAL A 243 -10.94 -6.69 -22.26
C VAL A 243 -11.91 -7.68 -21.61
N ASP A 244 -13.19 -7.62 -21.99
CA ASP A 244 -14.28 -8.49 -21.51
C ASP A 244 -15.47 -8.39 -22.49
N ASP A 245 -16.65 -8.90 -22.11
CA ASP A 245 -17.89 -8.88 -22.90
C ASP A 245 -18.31 -7.47 -23.35
N GLN A 246 -18.18 -6.48 -22.47
CA GLN A 246 -18.80 -5.17 -22.66
C GLN A 246 -18.00 -4.29 -23.62
N SER A 247 -16.67 -4.32 -23.55
CA SER A 247 -15.83 -3.54 -24.47
C SER A 247 -14.44 -4.14 -24.72
N PHE A 248 -13.90 -3.82 -25.90
CA PHE A 248 -12.55 -4.16 -26.32
C PHE A 248 -11.71 -2.87 -26.50
N PRO A 249 -11.21 -2.25 -25.41
CA PRO A 249 -10.47 -1.00 -25.50
C PRO A 249 -9.00 -1.18 -25.93
N TYR A 250 -8.43 -2.38 -25.87
CA TYR A 250 -7.05 -2.62 -26.28
C TYR A 250 -6.87 -2.49 -27.80
N GLN A 251 -5.99 -1.61 -28.26
CA GLN A 251 -5.70 -1.47 -29.69
C GLN A 251 -4.63 -2.48 -30.15
N SER A 252 -5.08 -3.55 -30.80
CA SER A 252 -4.18 -4.49 -31.47
C SER A 252 -3.64 -3.91 -32.77
N ILE A 253 -2.33 -4.03 -32.98
CA ILE A 253 -1.68 -3.64 -34.25
C ILE A 253 -2.07 -4.59 -35.38
N TYR A 254 -2.21 -5.89 -35.08
CA TYR A 254 -2.50 -6.93 -36.06
C TYR A 254 -4.00 -7.09 -36.34
N PHE A 255 -4.84 -6.81 -35.33
CA PHE A 255 -6.29 -6.95 -35.40
C PHE A 255 -6.98 -5.64 -35.01
N PRO A 256 -6.83 -4.56 -35.82
CA PRO A 256 -7.33 -3.23 -35.47
C PRO A 256 -8.86 -3.19 -35.31
N GLU A 257 -9.57 -4.08 -36.01
CA GLU A 257 -11.03 -4.16 -35.98
C GLU A 257 -11.59 -4.53 -34.62
N LEU A 258 -10.83 -5.26 -33.78
CA LEU A 258 -11.23 -5.61 -32.41
C LEU A 258 -11.53 -4.35 -31.60
N SER A 259 -10.64 -3.36 -31.59
CA SER A 259 -10.92 -2.08 -30.92
C SER A 259 -11.84 -1.16 -31.71
N ASN A 260 -11.73 -1.14 -33.05
CA ASN A 260 -12.54 -0.24 -33.89
C ASN A 260 -14.05 -0.51 -33.74
N LYS A 261 -14.42 -1.79 -33.54
CA LYS A 261 -15.82 -2.22 -33.40
C LYS A 261 -16.19 -2.67 -31.98
N GLY A 262 -15.21 -3.07 -31.18
CA GLY A 262 -15.40 -3.60 -29.83
C GLY A 262 -15.33 -2.56 -28.71
N ALA A 263 -14.65 -1.43 -28.90
CA ALA A 263 -14.58 -0.38 -27.88
C ALA A 263 -15.91 0.36 -27.70
N TYR A 264 -16.10 1.01 -26.54
CA TYR A 264 -17.29 1.84 -26.30
C TYR A 264 -17.38 3.04 -27.25
N SER A 265 -16.24 3.66 -27.57
CA SER A 265 -16.12 4.68 -28.61
C SER A 265 -14.65 4.81 -29.02
N TYR A 266 -14.38 5.57 -30.07
CA TYR A 266 -13.01 5.84 -30.54
C TYR A 266 -12.11 6.54 -29.51
N ASN A 267 -12.68 7.19 -28.47
CA ASN A 267 -11.95 7.83 -27.37
C ASN A 267 -11.74 6.92 -26.16
N HIS A 268 -12.33 5.71 -26.16
CA HIS A 268 -12.23 4.73 -25.07
C HIS A 268 -11.32 3.57 -25.50
N ILE A 269 -10.12 3.91 -25.96
CA ILE A 269 -9.14 2.98 -26.51
C ILE A 269 -7.79 3.22 -25.82
N TYR A 270 -7.09 2.13 -25.49
CA TYR A 270 -5.69 2.16 -25.09
C TYR A 270 -4.82 1.87 -26.31
N THR A 271 -4.15 2.91 -26.80
CA THR A 271 -3.22 2.80 -27.93
C THR A 271 -1.93 2.08 -27.52
N PRO A 272 -1.10 1.62 -28.48
CA PRO A 272 0.22 1.07 -28.15
C PRO A 272 1.10 2.04 -27.36
N THR A 273 0.92 3.35 -27.54
CA THR A 273 1.64 4.37 -26.77
C THR A 273 1.15 4.44 -25.34
N ASP A 274 -0.17 4.36 -25.12
CA ASP A 274 -0.76 4.36 -23.77
C ASP A 274 -0.32 3.12 -22.98
N VAL A 275 -0.34 1.94 -23.62
CA VAL A 275 0.10 0.70 -22.99
C VAL A 275 1.59 0.76 -22.61
N ARG A 276 2.45 1.28 -23.50
CA ARG A 276 3.87 1.50 -23.18
C ARG A 276 4.06 2.48 -22.03
N LEU A 277 3.26 3.54 -21.96
CA LEU A 277 3.30 4.50 -20.87
C LEU A 277 2.96 3.83 -19.54
N VAL A 278 1.88 3.05 -19.47
CA VAL A 278 1.49 2.32 -18.24
C VAL A 278 2.60 1.36 -17.81
N ILE A 279 3.16 0.59 -18.76
CA ILE A 279 4.24 -0.35 -18.50
C ILE A 279 5.48 0.35 -17.94
N GLU A 280 5.94 1.43 -18.57
CA GLU A 280 7.12 2.16 -18.09
C GLU A 280 6.86 2.86 -16.76
N TYR A 281 5.68 3.46 -16.58
CA TYR A 281 5.31 4.12 -15.34
C TYR A 281 5.25 3.16 -14.15
N ALA A 282 4.76 1.94 -14.39
CA ALA A 282 4.76 0.84 -13.45
C ALA A 282 6.19 0.35 -13.15
N ARG A 283 7.02 0.19 -14.18
CA ARG A 283 8.43 -0.22 -14.05
C ARG A 283 9.21 0.74 -13.15
N LEU A 284 9.06 2.04 -13.34
CA LEU A 284 9.69 3.09 -12.51
C LEU A 284 9.27 3.04 -11.02
N ARG A 285 8.23 2.27 -10.68
CA ARG A 285 7.71 2.02 -9.32
C ARG A 285 7.93 0.58 -8.85
N GLY A 286 8.62 -0.24 -9.64
CA GLY A 286 8.81 -1.66 -9.35
C GLY A 286 7.49 -2.44 -9.37
N ILE A 287 6.57 -2.07 -10.26
CA ILE A 287 5.28 -2.74 -10.46
C ILE A 287 5.31 -3.47 -11.80
N ARG A 288 4.93 -4.74 -11.77
CA ARG A 288 4.74 -5.59 -12.95
C ARG A 288 3.37 -5.32 -13.55
N VAL A 289 3.27 -5.25 -14.87
CA VAL A 289 1.97 -5.21 -15.57
C VAL A 289 1.72 -6.60 -16.15
N ILE A 290 0.67 -7.27 -15.66
CA ILE A 290 0.21 -8.57 -16.15
C ILE A 290 -1.09 -8.32 -16.91
N PRO A 291 -1.08 -8.38 -18.26
CA PRO A 291 -2.30 -8.24 -19.04
C PRO A 291 -3.13 -9.53 -18.96
N GLU A 292 -4.44 -9.38 -18.91
CA GLU A 292 -5.39 -10.48 -19.03
C GLU A 292 -6.26 -10.30 -20.27
N PHE A 293 -6.34 -11.39 -21.03
CA PHE A 293 -7.15 -11.55 -22.23
C PHE A 293 -8.02 -12.80 -21.99
N ASP A 294 -9.14 -12.62 -21.29
CA ASP A 294 -9.98 -13.72 -20.82
C ASP A 294 -10.66 -14.45 -22.00
N THR A 295 -10.61 -15.80 -21.97
CA THR A 295 -11.18 -16.70 -22.98
C THR A 295 -11.54 -18.07 -22.35
N PRO A 296 -12.54 -18.81 -22.86
CA PRO A 296 -13.41 -18.45 -23.99
C PRO A 296 -14.67 -17.66 -23.58
N GLY A 297 -15.03 -17.63 -22.29
CA GLY A 297 -16.05 -16.71 -21.76
C GLY A 297 -15.54 -15.26 -21.79
N HIS A 298 -16.40 -14.29 -21.44
CA HIS A 298 -16.00 -12.88 -21.39
C HIS A 298 -15.49 -12.31 -22.74
N THR A 299 -16.06 -12.80 -23.86
CA THR A 299 -15.60 -12.51 -25.22
C THR A 299 -16.61 -11.84 -26.15
N GLN A 300 -17.78 -11.38 -25.69
CA GLN A 300 -18.80 -10.78 -26.57
C GLN A 300 -18.30 -9.57 -27.37
N SER A 301 -17.48 -8.69 -26.80
CA SER A 301 -16.94 -7.52 -27.51
C SER A 301 -15.96 -7.91 -28.62
N TRP A 302 -15.31 -9.07 -28.49
CA TRP A 302 -14.30 -9.57 -29.41
C TRP A 302 -14.94 -9.96 -30.74
N GLY A 303 -16.12 -10.59 -30.69
CA GLY A 303 -16.86 -11.04 -31.88
C GLY A 303 -17.41 -9.93 -32.77
N LYS A 304 -17.26 -8.66 -32.35
CA LYS A 304 -17.61 -7.49 -33.18
C LYS A 304 -16.52 -7.19 -34.23
N GLY A 305 -15.27 -7.52 -33.93
CA GLY A 305 -14.07 -7.18 -34.72
C GLY A 305 -13.74 -8.19 -35.82
#